data_AF-A0A563ET95-F1
#
_entry.id   AF-A0A563ET95-F1
#
_cell.length_a   1.000
_cell.length_b   1.000
_cell.length_c   1.000
_cell.angle_alpha   90.00
_cell.angle_beta   90.00
_cell.angle_gamma   90.00
#
_symmetry.space_group_name_H-M   'P 1'
#
loop_
_entity.id
_entity.type
_entity.pdbx_description
1 polymer ?
#
loop_
_entity_poly.entity_id
_entity_poly.type
_entity_poly.pdbx_seq_one_letter_code
_entity_poly.pdbx_strand_id
1 'polypeptide(L)'
;MKRFFIGFGVVSLLIAGVLSYFASSAPDGLDKATEDTGIAQHAQEHPLGGGLFADYAVGGDDKFTGLAGMLGVLVTLVIAVGLFWLLRKKPVR
;
A
#
# COMPACT_ATOMS: atom_id res chain seq x y z
N MET A 1 6.48 24.22 8.05
CA MET A 1 6.09 22.88 8.56
C MET A 1 4.71 22.41 8.09
N LYS A 2 3.59 23.07 8.43
CA LYS A 2 2.24 22.59 8.01
C LYS A 2 2.07 22.40 6.49
N ARG A 3 2.57 23.36 5.69
CA ARG A 3 2.54 23.28 4.21
C ARG A 3 3.32 22.08 3.65
N PHE A 4 4.41 21.70 4.32
CA PHE A 4 5.20 20.54 3.91
C PHE A 4 4.43 19.25 4.09
N PHE A 5 3.80 19.03 5.25
CA PHE A 5 3.01 17.81 5.49
C PHE A 5 1.80 17.68 4.56
N ILE A 6 1.14 18.81 4.25
CA ILE A 6 0.05 18.82 3.26
C ILE A 6 0.59 18.44 1.89
N GLY A 7 1.67 19.09 1.44
CA GLY A 7 2.28 18.78 0.15
C GLY A 7 2.76 17.33 0.06
N PHE A 8 3.44 16.83 1.09
CA PHE A 8 3.88 15.44 1.19
C PHE A 8 2.71 14.47 1.10
N GLY A 9 1.63 14.69 1.87
CA GLY A 9 0.45 13.84 1.82
C GLY A 9 -0.23 13.82 0.45
N VAL A 10 -0.33 14.97 -0.22
CA VAL A 10 -0.87 15.05 -1.58
C VAL A 10 0.00 14.28 -2.57
N VAL A 11 1.33 14.45 -2.51
CA VAL A 11 2.26 13.73 -3.39
C VAL A 11 2.18 12.22 -3.15
N SER A 12 2.12 11.77 -1.88
CA SER A 12 1.96 10.35 -1.56
C SER A 12 0.66 9.76 -2.14
N LEU A 13 -0.46 10.49 -2.04
CA LEU A 13 -1.74 10.05 -2.62
C LEU A 13 -1.70 10.00 -4.15
N LEU A 14 -1.05 10.98 -4.80
CA LEU A 14 -0.88 10.98 -6.26
C LEU A 14 -0.01 9.81 -6.73
N ILE A 15 1.08 9.51 -6.02
CA ILE A 15 1.92 8.36 -6.34
C ILE A 15 1.12 7.06 -6.17
N ALA A 16 0.45 6.89 -5.02
CA ALA A 16 -0.28 5.68 -4.71
C ALA A 16 -1.50 5.45 -5.61
N GLY A 17 -2.23 6.51 -5.98
CA GLY A 17 -3.49 6.43 -6.69
C GLY A 17 -3.43 6.65 -8.20
N VAL A 18 -2.35 7.25 -8.72
CA VAL A 18 -2.25 7.57 -10.15
C VAL A 18 -1.00 6.96 -10.76
N LEU A 19 0.18 7.27 -10.21
CA LEU A 19 1.44 6.81 -10.79
C LEU A 19 1.64 5.30 -10.66
N SER A 20 1.01 4.66 -9.67
CA SER A 20 1.01 3.21 -9.49
C SER A 20 0.48 2.43 -10.68
N TYR A 21 -0.52 2.96 -11.41
CA TYR A 21 -1.05 2.31 -12.62
C TYR A 21 -0.06 2.28 -13.79
N PHE A 22 0.97 3.12 -13.75
CA PHE A 22 2.05 3.14 -14.74
C PHE A 22 3.25 2.29 -14.31
N ALA A 23 3.17 1.61 -13.16
CA ALA A 23 4.19 0.66 -12.75
C ALA A 23 4.26 -0.51 -13.74
N SER A 24 5.48 -1.00 -13.96
CA SER A 24 5.72 -2.15 -14.84
C SER A 24 5.01 -3.38 -14.31
N SER A 25 4.28 -4.06 -15.19
CA SER A 25 3.68 -5.39 -14.92
C SER A 25 4.64 -6.53 -15.22
N ALA A 26 5.86 -6.25 -15.69
CA ALA A 26 6.86 -7.28 -15.94
C ALA A 26 7.32 -7.91 -14.60
N PRO A 27 7.57 -9.23 -14.56
CA PRO A 27 7.97 -9.89 -13.33
C PRO A 27 9.31 -9.32 -12.87
N ASP A 28 9.43 -9.10 -11.57
CA ASP A 28 10.68 -8.63 -11.00
C ASP A 28 11.71 -9.76 -10.94
N GLY A 29 12.92 -9.47 -10.41
CA GLY A 29 13.98 -10.47 -10.34
C GLY A 29 13.64 -11.69 -9.47
N LEU A 30 12.77 -11.52 -8.46
CA LEU A 30 12.34 -12.60 -7.60
C LEU A 30 11.28 -13.44 -8.33
N ASP A 31 10.25 -12.80 -8.87
CA ASP A 31 9.19 -13.46 -9.61
C ASP A 31 9.77 -14.23 -10.81
N LYS A 32 10.66 -13.61 -11.59
CA LYS A 32 11.38 -14.31 -12.67
C LYS A 32 12.15 -15.53 -12.21
N ALA A 33 12.90 -15.43 -11.11
CA ALA A 33 13.61 -16.58 -10.59
C ALA A 33 12.65 -17.71 -10.16
N THR A 34 11.51 -17.36 -9.57
CA THR A 34 10.50 -18.37 -9.18
C THR A 34 9.77 -18.99 -10.36
N GLU A 35 9.53 -18.24 -11.44
CA GLU A 35 9.01 -18.76 -12.71
C GLU A 35 10.01 -19.71 -13.36
N ASP A 36 11.26 -19.30 -13.53
CA ASP A 36 12.30 -20.05 -14.23
C ASP A 36 12.69 -21.35 -13.52
N THR A 37 12.65 -21.36 -12.18
CA THR A 37 12.96 -22.54 -11.37
C THR A 37 11.75 -23.45 -11.14
N GLY A 38 10.56 -23.05 -11.57
CA GLY A 38 9.31 -23.80 -11.38
C GLY A 38 8.70 -23.69 -9.98
N ILE A 39 9.26 -22.87 -9.08
CA ILE A 39 8.72 -22.66 -7.73
C ILE A 39 7.31 -22.06 -7.78
N ALA A 40 7.06 -21.12 -8.70
CA ALA A 40 5.77 -20.47 -8.86
C ALA A 40 4.62 -21.46 -9.13
N GLN A 41 4.92 -22.60 -9.77
CA GLN A 41 3.94 -23.64 -10.12
C GLN A 41 3.43 -24.42 -8.90
N HIS A 42 4.17 -24.36 -7.79
CA HIS A 42 3.82 -24.99 -6.53
C HIS A 42 3.24 -24.00 -5.50
N ALA A 43 2.98 -22.75 -5.90
CA ALA A 43 2.30 -21.78 -5.06
C ALA A 43 0.92 -22.34 -4.66
N GLN A 44 0.64 -22.30 -3.36
CA GLN A 44 -0.67 -22.70 -2.84
C GLN A 44 -1.50 -21.46 -2.49
N GLU A 45 -2.79 -21.57 -2.75
CA GLU A 45 -3.78 -20.59 -2.30
C GLU A 45 -3.70 -20.46 -0.78
N HIS A 46 -3.47 -19.25 -0.29
CA HIS A 46 -3.53 -18.97 1.14
C HIS A 46 -4.97 -18.59 1.53
N PRO A 47 -5.39 -18.83 2.78
CA PRO A 47 -6.77 -18.54 3.22
C PRO A 47 -7.20 -17.07 3.08
N LEU A 48 -6.22 -16.16 2.95
CA LEU A 48 -6.44 -14.73 2.78
C LEU A 48 -6.31 -14.28 1.31
N GLY A 49 -6.11 -15.20 0.36
CA GLY A 49 -5.90 -14.90 -1.07
C GLY A 49 -7.15 -14.30 -1.71
N GLY A 50 -8.34 -14.69 -1.24
CA GLY A 50 -9.60 -14.03 -1.59
C GLY A 50 -9.92 -12.77 -0.78
N GLY A 51 -8.94 -12.24 -0.03
CA GLY A 51 -9.13 -11.09 0.85
C GLY A 51 -9.41 -9.79 0.07
N LEU A 52 -10.10 -8.85 0.73
CA LEU A 52 -10.49 -7.55 0.16
C LEU A 52 -9.35 -6.68 -0.37
N PHE A 53 -8.10 -6.95 0.04
CA PHE A 53 -6.87 -6.24 -0.35
C PHE A 53 -5.76 -7.19 -0.79
N ALA A 54 -6.10 -8.45 -1.13
CA ALA A 54 -5.14 -9.39 -1.70
C ALA A 54 -4.64 -8.85 -3.05
N ASP A 55 -3.38 -9.16 -3.39
CA ASP A 55 -2.71 -8.67 -4.60
C ASP A 55 -2.78 -7.14 -4.78
N TYR A 56 -2.93 -6.42 -3.67
CA TYR A 56 -3.14 -4.98 -3.63
C TYR A 56 -4.40 -4.51 -4.39
N ALA A 57 -5.35 -5.38 -4.68
CA ALA A 57 -6.60 -5.06 -5.37
C ALA A 57 -7.76 -4.89 -4.38
N VAL A 58 -8.69 -3.96 -4.64
CA VAL A 58 -9.91 -3.83 -3.83
C VAL A 58 -10.96 -4.80 -4.36
N GLY A 59 -11.34 -5.78 -3.54
CA GLY A 59 -12.37 -6.77 -3.91
C GLY A 59 -11.93 -7.72 -5.03
N GLY A 60 -10.63 -7.92 -5.22
CA GLY A 60 -10.06 -8.81 -6.23
C GLY A 60 -10.10 -8.26 -7.66
N ASP A 61 -10.38 -6.97 -7.86
CA ASP A 61 -10.32 -6.32 -9.16
C ASP A 61 -9.10 -5.40 -9.26
N ASP A 62 -8.17 -5.79 -10.13
CA ASP A 62 -6.87 -5.13 -10.36
C ASP A 62 -7.02 -3.68 -10.82
N LYS A 63 -8.19 -3.30 -11.36
CA LYS A 63 -8.52 -1.91 -11.71
C LYS A 63 -8.50 -0.99 -10.50
N PHE A 64 -8.62 -1.51 -9.29
CA PHE A 64 -8.66 -0.73 -8.05
C PHE A 64 -7.36 -0.82 -7.24
N THR A 65 -6.25 -1.24 -7.84
CA THR A 65 -4.95 -1.31 -7.16
C THR A 65 -4.47 0.05 -6.62
N GLY A 66 -4.66 1.12 -7.39
CA GLY A 66 -4.37 2.47 -6.92
C GLY A 66 -5.28 2.92 -5.77
N LEU A 67 -6.53 2.45 -5.73
CA LEU A 67 -7.45 2.73 -4.63
C LEU A 67 -7.02 2.03 -3.33
N ALA A 68 -6.60 0.78 -3.41
CA ALA A 68 -6.03 0.06 -2.26
C ALA A 68 -4.80 0.79 -1.72
N GLY A 69 -3.91 1.25 -2.61
CA GLY A 69 -2.75 2.07 -2.24
C GLY A 69 -3.12 3.36 -1.51
N MET A 70 -4.11 4.12 -2.02
CA MET A 70 -4.60 5.34 -1.37
C MET A 70 -5.19 5.05 0.02
N LEU A 71 -5.98 3.99 0.16
CA LEU A 71 -6.54 3.58 1.45
C LEU A 71 -5.44 3.21 2.44
N GLY A 72 -4.40 2.48 2.01
CA GLY A 72 -3.24 2.15 2.83
C GLY A 72 -2.50 3.39 3.35
N VAL A 73 -2.28 4.39 2.49
CA VAL A 73 -1.68 5.68 2.89
C VAL A 73 -2.55 6.38 3.93
N LEU A 74 -3.87 6.47 3.71
CA LEU A 74 -4.80 7.11 4.65
C LEU A 74 -4.81 6.42 6.01
N VAL A 75 -4.90 5.09 6.04
CA VAL A 75 -4.88 4.30 7.29
C VAL A 75 -3.58 4.54 8.05
N THR A 76 -2.44 4.52 7.36
CA THR A 76 -1.13 4.76 7.98
C THR A 76 -1.04 6.16 8.60
N LEU A 77 -1.51 7.19 7.88
CA LEU A 77 -1.53 8.56 8.39
C LEU A 77 -2.44 8.71 9.62
N VAL A 78 -3.63 8.11 9.59
CA VAL A 78 -4.57 8.12 10.73
C VAL A 78 -3.94 7.45 11.94
N ILE A 79 -3.32 6.29 11.78
CA ILE A 79 -2.63 5.58 12.87
C ILE A 79 -1.49 6.43 13.42
N ALA A 80 -0.64 6.98 12.56
CA ALA A 80 0.50 7.80 12.98
C ALA A 80 0.06 9.05 13.76
N VAL A 81 -0.95 9.78 13.26
CA VAL A 81 -1.51 10.97 13.94
C VAL A 81 -2.18 10.58 15.25
N GLY A 82 -2.97 9.51 15.26
CA GLY A 82 -3.64 9.00 16.45
C GLY A 82 -2.66 8.60 17.55
N LEU A 83 -1.60 7.87 17.17
CA LEU A 83 -0.54 7.46 18.09
C LEU A 83 0.23 8.67 18.63
N PHE A 84 0.60 9.61 17.78
CA PHE A 84 1.27 10.84 18.20
C PHE A 84 0.41 11.66 19.17
N TRP A 85 -0.91 11.74 18.91
CA TRP A 85 -1.84 12.45 19.78
C TRP A 85 -2.00 11.76 21.15
N LEU A 86 -2.08 10.42 21.15
CA LEU A 86 -2.15 9.62 22.38
C LEU A 86 -0.89 9.74 23.24
N LEU A 87 0.29 9.71 22.62
CA LEU A 87 1.59 9.75 23.30
C LEU A 87 2.03 11.17 23.68
N ARG A 88 1.39 12.21 23.14
CA ARG A 88 1.73 13.60 23.44
C ARG A 88 1.49 13.88 24.93
N LYS A 89 2.57 14.09 25.69
CA LYS A 89 2.47 14.57 27.08
C LYS A 89 1.79 15.94 27.12
N LYS A 90 0.83 16.11 28.04
CA LYS A 90 0.23 17.43 28.32
C LYS A 90 1.31 18.35 28.89
N PRO A 91 1.42 19.61 28.43
CA PRO A 91 2.34 20.56 29.05
C PRO A 91 1.93 20.74 30.51
N VAL A 92 2.86 20.46 31.43
CA VAL A 92 2.72 20.82 32.85
C VAL A 92 2.74 22.34 32.88
N ARG A 93 1.63 22.93 33.33
CA ARG A 93 1.42 24.37 33.35
C ARG A 93 2.09 25.00 34.56
#